data_AF-A0A7K6HPE5-F1
#
_entry.id   AF-A0A7K6HPE5-F1
#
_cell.length_a   1.000
_cell.length_b   1.000
_cell.length_c   1.000
_cell.angle_alpha   90.00
_cell.angle_beta   90.00
_cell.angle_gamma   90.00
#
_symmetry.space_group_name_H-M   'P 1'
#
loop_
_entity.id
_entity.type
_entity.pdbx_description
1 polymer ?
#
loop_
_entity_poly.entity_id
_entity_poly.type
_entity_poly.pdbx_seq_one_letter_code
_entity_poly.pdbx_strand_id
1 'polypeptide(L)'
;MAPSTVFLEPDNLLTPKEKNKLRKPVVEKMRRDRINSSIEQLKLLLEKEFQRHQPNSKLEKADILEMTVSYLKQQSQLQMKTAGSFHKSSQFDFREGYSRCLQEAFHFLSLHKVRTETQTKLLSHFQKSQSAAPEVSFSPGNAGALKQVSPKDSSPLWRPW
;
A
#
# COMPACT_ATOMS: atom_id res chain seq x y z
N MET A 1 -56.15 -54.10 9.61
CA MET A 1 -55.02 -54.04 8.65
C MET A 1 -55.13 -52.73 7.90
N ALA A 2 -54.29 -51.75 8.21
CA ALA A 2 -54.21 -50.50 7.45
C ALA A 2 -53.04 -50.61 6.46
N PRO A 3 -53.18 -50.23 5.18
CA PRO A 3 -52.08 -50.26 4.24
C PRO A 3 -51.20 -49.02 4.46
N SER A 4 -49.91 -49.23 4.70
CA SER A 4 -48.91 -48.15 4.73
C SER A 4 -48.72 -47.64 3.30
N THR A 5 -49.26 -46.45 3.02
CA THR A 5 -48.93 -45.69 1.82
C THR A 5 -47.48 -45.24 1.92
N VAL A 6 -46.64 -45.83 1.07
CA VAL A 6 -45.26 -45.39 0.90
C VAL A 6 -45.29 -44.00 0.28
N PHE A 7 -45.02 -42.98 1.09
CA PHE A 7 -44.83 -41.61 0.66
C PHE A 7 -43.54 -41.56 -0.18
N LEU A 8 -43.70 -41.58 -1.50
CA LEU A 8 -42.63 -41.30 -2.46
C LEU A 8 -42.35 -39.80 -2.43
N GLU A 9 -41.37 -39.40 -1.61
CA GLU A 9 -40.73 -38.08 -1.66
C GLU A 9 -40.02 -37.91 -3.03
N PRO A 10 -40.42 -36.94 -3.88
CA PRO A 10 -39.83 -36.75 -5.22
C PRO A 10 -38.44 -36.10 -5.19
N ASP A 11 -37.94 -35.67 -4.03
CA ASP A 11 -36.78 -34.77 -3.94
C ASP A 11 -35.40 -35.43 -4.11
N ASN A 12 -35.34 -36.73 -4.43
CA ASN A 12 -34.09 -37.47 -4.63
C ASN A 12 -33.82 -38.01 -6.04
N LEU A 13 -34.53 -37.53 -7.06
CA LEU A 13 -34.32 -37.97 -8.46
C LEU A 13 -33.20 -37.23 -9.22
N LEU A 14 -32.39 -36.40 -8.57
CA LEU A 14 -31.25 -35.75 -9.24
C LEU A 14 -29.93 -36.40 -8.83
N THR A 15 -29.26 -36.98 -9.81
CA THR A 15 -27.92 -37.55 -9.65
C THR A 15 -26.94 -36.46 -9.18
N PRO A 16 -25.87 -36.80 -8.43
CA PRO A 16 -24.85 -35.84 -8.01
C PRO A 16 -24.26 -35.02 -9.18
N LYS A 17 -24.23 -35.59 -10.39
CA LYS A 17 -23.82 -34.91 -11.63
C LYS A 17 -24.80 -33.82 -12.06
N GLU A 18 -26.10 -34.03 -11.91
CA GLU A 18 -27.14 -33.03 -12.23
C GLU A 18 -27.19 -31.92 -11.17
N LYS A 19 -27.05 -32.27 -9.89
CA LYS A 19 -26.89 -31.29 -8.79
C LYS A 19 -25.66 -30.41 -9.01
N ASN A 20 -24.55 -30.98 -9.49
CA ASN A 20 -23.34 -30.22 -9.82
C ASN A 20 -23.55 -29.32 -11.06
N LYS A 21 -24.20 -29.83 -12.13
CA LYS A 21 -24.59 -29.04 -13.32
C LYS A 21 -25.46 -27.82 -12.98
N LEU A 22 -26.28 -27.89 -11.92
CA LEU A 22 -27.12 -26.79 -11.46
C LEU A 22 -26.41 -25.85 -10.46
N ARG A 23 -25.43 -26.33 -9.69
CA ARG A 23 -24.65 -25.49 -8.76
C ARG A 23 -23.65 -24.58 -9.47
N LYS A 24 -22.99 -25.07 -10.52
CA LYS A 24 -22.03 -24.27 -11.30
C LYS A 24 -22.62 -22.96 -11.87
N PRO A 25 -23.82 -22.92 -12.49
CA PRO A 25 -24.39 -21.68 -12.98
C PRO A 25 -24.78 -20.70 -11.86
N VAL A 26 -25.17 -21.20 -10.68
CA VAL A 26 -25.48 -20.33 -9.52
C VAL A 26 -24.22 -19.64 -8.98
N VAL A 27 -23.12 -20.40 -8.81
CA VAL A 27 -21.84 -19.84 -8.34
C VAL A 27 -21.27 -18.83 -9.33
N GLU A 28 -21.32 -19.12 -10.63
CA GLU A 28 -20.84 -18.19 -11.65
C GLU A 28 -21.73 -16.94 -11.73
N LYS A 29 -23.05 -17.06 -11.53
CA LYS A 29 -23.93 -15.91 -11.39
C LYS A 29 -23.51 -15.03 -10.21
N MET A 30 -23.31 -15.61 -9.02
CA MET A 30 -22.85 -14.87 -7.84
C MET A 30 -21.50 -14.18 -8.07
N ARG A 31 -20.57 -14.83 -8.77
CA ARG A 31 -19.28 -14.24 -9.15
C ARG A 31 -19.49 -13.03 -10.07
N ARG A 32 -20.34 -13.15 -11.09
CA ARG A 32 -20.66 -12.05 -12.02
C ARG A 32 -21.33 -10.88 -11.31
N ASP A 33 -22.27 -11.16 -10.41
CA ASP A 33 -22.97 -10.15 -9.62
C ASP A 33 -21.98 -9.40 -8.72
N ARG A 34 -21.05 -10.11 -8.07
CA ARG A 34 -19.98 -9.49 -7.28
C ARG A 34 -19.10 -8.56 -8.14
N ILE A 35 -18.66 -9.04 -9.31
CA ILE A 35 -17.84 -8.23 -10.23
C ILE A 35 -18.60 -6.96 -10.67
N ASN A 36 -19.87 -7.11 -11.05
CA ASN A 36 -20.69 -5.97 -11.48
C ASN A 36 -20.89 -4.97 -10.35
N SER A 37 -21.15 -5.44 -9.13
CA SER A 37 -21.27 -4.59 -7.95
C SER A 37 -19.99 -3.79 -7.70
N SER A 38 -18.82 -4.45 -7.76
CA SER A 38 -17.53 -3.76 -7.61
C SER A 38 -17.28 -2.71 -8.70
N ILE A 39 -17.68 -2.97 -9.96
CA ILE A 39 -17.54 -1.98 -11.04
C ILE A 39 -18.44 -0.76 -10.78
N GLU A 40 -19.68 -0.95 -10.32
CA GLU A 40 -20.55 0.18 -9.95
C GLU A 40 -20.02 0.95 -8.71
N GLN A 41 -19.43 0.24 -7.74
CA GLN A 41 -18.77 0.90 -6.61
C GLN A 41 -17.59 1.77 -7.07
N LEU A 42 -16.77 1.29 -8.02
CA LEU A 42 -15.70 2.10 -8.62
C LEU A 42 -16.27 3.33 -9.32
N LYS A 43 -17.38 3.17 -10.05
CA LYS A 43 -18.09 4.27 -10.72
C LYS A 43 -18.44 5.40 -9.75
N LEU A 44 -19.01 5.04 -8.60
CA LEU A 44 -19.43 5.99 -7.56
C LEU A 44 -18.24 6.64 -6.84
N LEU A 45 -17.23 5.85 -6.45
CA LEU A 45 -16.06 6.36 -5.72
C LEU A 45 -15.24 7.36 -6.53
N LEU A 46 -15.20 7.19 -7.85
CA LEU A 46 -14.39 8.00 -8.77
C LEU A 46 -15.25 8.91 -9.65
N GLU A 47 -16.52 9.13 -9.31
CA GLU A 47 -17.49 9.90 -10.11
C GLU A 47 -16.96 11.28 -10.52
N LYS A 48 -16.34 12.01 -9.57
CA LYS A 48 -15.75 13.33 -9.84
C LYS A 48 -14.61 13.27 -10.85
N GLU A 49 -13.76 12.24 -10.75
CA GLU A 49 -12.66 12.06 -11.70
C GLU A 49 -13.20 11.68 -13.08
N PHE A 50 -14.25 10.87 -13.16
CA PHE A 50 -14.86 10.55 -14.46
C PHE A 50 -15.52 11.78 -15.09
N GLN A 51 -16.26 12.58 -14.31
CA GLN A 51 -16.85 13.83 -14.78
C GLN A 51 -15.80 14.83 -15.29
N ARG A 52 -14.63 14.89 -14.66
CA ARG A 52 -13.53 15.77 -15.09
C ARG A 52 -12.98 15.40 -16.47
N HIS A 53 -12.95 14.11 -16.82
CA HIS A 53 -12.42 13.65 -18.11
C HIS A 53 -13.51 13.55 -19.19
N GLN A 54 -14.72 13.12 -18.84
CA GLN A 54 -15.85 12.97 -19.78
C GLN A 54 -17.16 13.43 -19.13
N PRO A 55 -17.39 14.75 -19.04
CA PRO A 55 -18.67 15.27 -18.56
C PRO A 55 -19.75 14.90 -19.58
N ASN A 56 -20.78 14.17 -19.13
CA ASN A 56 -21.98 13.78 -19.92
C ASN A 56 -21.87 12.52 -20.80
N SER A 57 -20.78 11.74 -20.72
CA SER A 57 -20.70 10.45 -21.42
C SER A 57 -21.23 9.30 -20.55
N LYS A 58 -21.94 8.36 -21.16
CA LYS A 58 -22.33 7.11 -20.49
C LYS A 58 -21.09 6.22 -20.40
N LEU A 59 -20.52 6.11 -19.20
CA LEU A 59 -19.35 5.27 -18.97
C LEU A 59 -19.66 3.80 -19.22
N GLU A 60 -18.95 3.20 -20.16
CA GLU A 60 -18.98 1.74 -20.36
C GLU A 60 -18.13 1.05 -19.29
N LYS A 61 -18.33 -0.27 -19.09
CA LYS A 61 -17.56 -1.02 -18.10
C LYS A 61 -16.06 -1.00 -18.40
N ALA A 62 -15.68 -0.98 -19.68
CA ALA A 62 -14.29 -0.87 -20.08
C ALA A 62 -13.70 0.49 -19.66
N ASP A 63 -14.40 1.59 -19.93
CA ASP A 63 -13.99 2.94 -19.56
C ASP A 63 -13.80 3.07 -18.04
N ILE A 64 -14.76 2.57 -17.25
CA ILE A 64 -14.68 2.60 -15.78
C ILE A 64 -13.39 1.93 -15.31
N LEU A 65 -13.05 0.77 -15.86
CA LEU A 65 -11.86 0.03 -15.47
C LEU A 65 -10.58 0.74 -15.92
N GLU A 66 -10.52 1.21 -17.17
CA GLU A 66 -9.35 1.90 -17.72
C GLU A 66 -9.04 3.19 -16.94
N MET A 67 -10.06 4.02 -16.74
CA MET A 67 -9.93 5.28 -16.02
C MET A 67 -9.57 5.05 -14.55
N THR A 68 -10.12 4.02 -13.90
CA THR A 68 -9.73 3.62 -12.54
C THR A 68 -8.24 3.25 -12.48
N VAL A 69 -7.75 2.44 -13.42
CA VAL A 69 -6.34 2.05 -13.46
C VAL A 69 -5.44 3.27 -13.69
N SER A 70 -5.82 4.17 -14.59
CA SER A 70 -5.09 5.41 -14.85
C SER A 70 -5.01 6.27 -13.58
N TYR A 71 -6.14 6.45 -12.89
CA TYR A 71 -6.22 7.18 -11.62
C TYR A 71 -5.29 6.58 -10.56
N LEU A 72 -5.35 5.25 -10.35
CA LEU A 72 -4.51 4.58 -9.34
C LEU A 72 -3.02 4.68 -9.66
N LYS A 73 -2.63 4.60 -10.95
CA LYS A 73 -1.23 4.82 -11.36
C LYS A 73 -0.77 6.24 -11.06
N GLN A 74 -1.60 7.24 -11.37
CA GLN A 74 -1.30 8.63 -11.05
C GLN A 74 -1.15 8.83 -9.54
N GLN A 75 -2.07 8.30 -8.73
CA GLN A 75 -2.04 8.39 -7.28
C GLN A 75 -0.80 7.71 -6.68
N SER A 76 -0.42 6.54 -7.19
CA SER A 76 0.80 5.84 -6.76
C SER A 76 2.06 6.65 -7.05
N GLN A 77 2.17 7.27 -8.24
CA GLN A 77 3.30 8.13 -8.57
C GLN A 77 3.36 9.39 -7.68
N LEU A 78 2.21 9.99 -7.38
CA LEU A 78 2.13 11.12 -6.45
C LEU A 78 2.61 10.69 -5.06
N GLN A 79 2.11 9.60 -4.51
CA GLN A 79 2.53 9.11 -3.20
C GLN A 79 4.03 8.80 -3.12
N MET A 80 4.64 8.25 -4.17
CA MET A 80 6.10 8.04 -4.19
C MET A 80 6.89 9.35 -4.15
N LYS A 81 6.39 10.40 -4.84
CA LYS A 81 6.98 11.75 -4.78
C LYS A 81 6.79 12.37 -3.39
N THR A 82 5.62 12.20 -2.77
CA THR A 82 5.34 12.75 -1.44
C THR A 82 6.06 11.99 -0.33
N ALA A 83 6.18 10.66 -0.39
CA ALA A 83 6.94 9.85 0.57
C ALA A 83 8.43 10.21 0.58
N GLY A 84 9.00 10.48 -0.60
CA GLY A 84 10.33 11.09 -0.71
C GLY A 84 10.41 12.51 -0.11
N SER A 85 9.31 13.27 -0.14
CA SER A 85 9.20 14.59 0.48
C SER A 85 9.05 14.52 2.00
N PHE A 86 8.31 13.56 2.55
CA PHE A 86 8.17 13.36 4.00
C PHE A 86 9.51 12.97 4.63
N HIS A 87 10.26 12.07 4.00
CA HIS A 87 11.61 11.72 4.46
C HIS A 87 12.57 12.92 4.40
N LYS A 88 12.46 13.77 3.37
CA LYS A 88 13.23 15.02 3.27
C LYS A 88 12.80 16.05 4.32
N SER A 89 11.50 16.17 4.60
CA SER A 89 10.98 17.08 5.64
C SER A 89 11.50 16.67 7.01
N SER A 90 11.40 15.38 7.39
CA SER A 90 11.93 14.91 8.67
C SER A 90 13.45 15.06 8.78
N GLN A 91 14.19 14.90 7.68
CA GLN A 91 15.63 15.16 7.67
C GLN A 91 15.95 16.65 7.81
N PHE A 92 15.13 17.52 7.20
CA PHE A 92 15.23 18.97 7.31
C PHE A 92 14.95 19.43 8.75
N ASP A 93 13.85 18.94 9.34
CA ASP A 93 13.47 19.20 10.73
C ASP A 93 14.55 18.75 11.72
N PHE A 94 15.17 17.58 11.48
CA PHE A 94 16.30 17.10 12.29
C PHE A 94 17.54 17.99 12.15
N ARG A 95 17.94 18.36 10.92
CA ARG A 95 19.12 19.22 10.72
C ARG A 95 18.92 20.60 11.35
N GLU A 96 17.72 21.16 11.24
CA GLU A 96 17.37 22.43 11.86
C GLU A 96 17.38 22.35 13.39
N GLY A 97 16.75 21.31 13.97
CA GLY A 97 16.78 21.07 15.41
C GLY A 97 18.19 20.84 15.96
N TYR A 98 19.01 20.07 15.24
CA TYR A 98 20.43 19.85 15.56
C TYR A 98 21.22 21.16 15.53
N SER A 99 21.05 21.98 14.48
CA SER A 99 21.71 23.29 14.34
C SER A 99 21.36 24.22 15.50
N ARG A 100 20.08 24.30 15.86
CA ARG A 100 19.59 25.13 16.96
C ARG A 100 20.15 24.68 18.32
N CYS A 101 20.16 23.37 18.58
CA CYS A 101 20.77 22.81 19.78
C CYS A 101 22.28 23.13 19.86
N LEU A 102 22.99 22.99 18.73
CA LEU A 102 24.40 23.29 18.65
C LEU A 102 24.69 24.78 18.90
N GLN A 103 23.91 25.68 18.31
CA GLN A 103 24.00 27.13 18.53
C GLN A 103 23.77 27.50 20.00
N GLU A 104 22.79 26.90 20.65
CA GLU A 104 22.50 27.12 22.07
C GLU A 104 23.68 26.65 22.95
N ALA A 105 24.26 25.49 22.64
CA ALA A 105 25.45 24.99 23.31
C ALA A 105 26.65 25.94 23.15
N PHE A 106 26.86 26.48 21.93
CA PHE A 106 27.87 27.51 21.69
C PHE A 106 27.63 28.77 22.51
N HIS A 107 26.37 29.24 22.58
CA HIS A 107 25.98 30.43 23.31
C HIS A 107 26.21 30.27 24.82
N PHE A 108 25.75 29.16 25.38
CA PHE A 108 25.94 28.80 26.79
C PHE A 108 27.43 28.77 27.15
N LEU A 109 28.24 28.05 26.37
CA LEU A 109 29.68 28.00 26.61
C LEU A 109 30.31 29.39 26.49
N SER A 110 29.91 30.21 25.51
CA SER A 110 30.49 31.55 25.33
C SER A 110 30.16 32.52 26.47
N LEU A 111 28.99 32.40 27.09
CA LEU A 111 28.56 33.22 28.23
C LEU A 111 29.32 32.89 29.52
N HIS A 112 29.61 31.61 29.77
CA HIS A 112 30.31 31.17 30.97
C HIS A 112 31.84 31.27 30.77
N LYS A 113 32.43 32.39 31.23
CA LYS A 113 33.86 32.71 31.10
C LYS A 113 34.84 31.85 31.93
N VAL A 114 34.38 30.81 32.63
CA VAL A 114 35.28 29.87 33.33
C VAL A 114 35.87 28.91 32.28
N ARG A 115 36.83 29.42 31.50
CA ARG A 115 37.48 28.71 30.40
C ARG A 115 38.29 27.54 30.91
N THR A 116 37.64 26.37 30.94
CA THR A 116 38.31 25.09 31.10
C THR A 116 38.87 24.65 29.73
N GLU A 117 39.99 23.92 29.70
CA GLU A 117 40.50 23.36 28.44
C GLU A 117 39.47 22.47 27.71
N THR A 118 38.57 21.85 28.48
CA THR A 118 37.47 21.03 27.96
C THR A 118 36.53 21.86 27.07
N GLN A 119 36.22 23.09 27.47
CA GLN A 119 35.35 23.99 26.72
C GLN A 119 35.96 24.40 25.37
N THR A 120 37.24 24.76 25.33
CA THR A 120 37.93 25.10 24.06
C THR A 120 38.01 23.89 23.13
N LYS A 121 38.27 22.69 23.67
CA LYS A 121 38.22 21.43 22.92
C LYS A 121 36.81 21.18 22.34
N LEU A 122 35.75 21.34 23.13
CA LEU A 122 34.35 21.19 22.68
C LEU A 122 33.97 22.16 21.56
N LEU A 123 34.29 23.45 21.72
CA LEU A 123 34.01 24.47 20.70
C LEU A 123 34.72 24.17 19.37
N SER A 124 35.99 23.75 19.43
CA SER A 124 36.75 23.36 18.24
C SER A 124 36.17 22.12 17.54
N HIS A 125 35.68 21.15 18.32
CA HIS A 125 35.02 19.95 17.79
C HIS A 125 33.73 20.31 17.05
N PHE A 126 32.89 21.17 17.65
CA PHE A 126 31.63 21.62 17.04
C PHE A 126 31.82 22.48 15.78
N GLN A 127 32.91 23.24 15.68
CA GLN A 127 33.25 23.97 14.44
C GLN A 127 33.72 23.01 13.35
N LYS A 128 34.52 21.99 13.70
CA LYS A 128 35.00 20.97 12.77
C LYS A 128 33.88 20.04 12.26
N SER A 129 32.87 19.78 13.08
CA SER A 129 31.72 18.97 12.67
C SER A 129 30.74 19.70 11.75
N GLN A 130 30.75 21.04 11.71
CA GLN A 130 29.90 21.83 10.80
C GLN A 130 30.43 21.87 9.36
N SER A 131 31.74 21.74 9.17
CA SER A 131 32.37 21.69 7.83
C SER A 131 32.41 20.29 7.23
N ALA A 132 32.23 19.25 8.05
CA ALA A 132 32.00 17.89 7.59
C ALA A 132 30.48 17.64 7.52
N ALA A 133 29.88 17.81 6.34
CA ALA A 133 28.49 17.45 6.12
C ALA A 133 28.21 16.05 6.68
N PRO A 134 27.23 15.87 7.58
CA PRO A 134 26.89 14.55 8.06
C PRO A 134 26.06 13.88 6.96
N GLU A 135 26.74 13.17 6.08
CA GLU A 135 26.21 11.98 5.39
C GLU A 135 26.14 10.88 6.47
N VAL A 136 25.12 10.95 7.34
CA VAL A 136 24.76 9.80 8.16
C VAL A 136 24.03 8.83 7.23
N SER A 137 24.81 8.09 6.43
CA SER A 137 24.32 6.90 5.76
C SER A 137 24.02 5.85 6.84
N PHE A 138 22.76 5.80 7.29
CA PHE A 138 22.26 4.63 8.02
C PHE A 138 22.32 3.44 7.07
N SER A 139 23.37 2.63 7.19
CA SER A 139 23.42 1.32 6.56
C SER A 139 22.49 0.39 7.33
N PRO A 140 21.47 -0.22 6.71
CA PRO A 140 20.72 -1.28 7.36
C PRO A 140 21.64 -2.51 7.45
N GLY A 141 21.97 -2.91 8.68
CA GLY A 141 22.75 -4.10 8.96
C GLY A 141 22.06 -5.38 8.48
N ASN A 142 22.88 -6.29 7.96
CA ASN A 142 22.59 -7.67 7.57
C ASN A 142 21.54 -8.38 8.44
N ALA A 143 20.45 -8.81 7.83
CA ALA A 143 19.73 -10.02 8.22
C ALA A 143 20.15 -11.16 7.29
N GLY A 144 20.50 -12.30 7.89
CA GLY A 144 21.22 -13.39 7.26
C GLY A 144 20.52 -14.04 6.06
N ALA A 145 21.37 -14.59 5.19
CA ALA A 145 21.02 -15.42 4.07
C ALA A 145 20.13 -16.60 4.49
N LEU A 146 18.92 -16.68 3.92
CA LEU A 146 18.18 -17.92 3.78
C LEU A 146 17.88 -18.15 2.29
N LYS A 147 18.68 -19.07 1.75
CA LYS A 147 18.61 -19.81 0.49
C LYS A 147 17.35 -19.57 -0.37
N GLN A 148 17.61 -19.10 -1.60
CA GLN A 148 16.72 -19.27 -2.74
C GLN A 148 16.33 -20.75 -2.90
N VAL A 149 15.04 -21.05 -2.72
CA VAL A 149 14.41 -22.19 -3.37
C VAL A 149 13.73 -21.66 -4.63
N SER A 150 14.11 -22.26 -5.75
CA SER A 150 13.57 -21.99 -7.09
C SER A 150 12.06 -22.18 -7.13
N PRO A 151 11.27 -21.27 -7.73
CA PRO A 151 9.87 -21.56 -8.02
C PRO A 151 9.82 -22.36 -9.31
N LYS A 152 9.98 -23.68 -9.21
CA LYS A 152 9.54 -24.62 -10.24
C LYS A 152 8.11 -25.04 -9.90
N ASP A 153 7.16 -24.21 -10.27
CA ASP A 153 5.83 -24.67 -10.71
C ASP A 153 5.09 -23.51 -11.37
N SER A 154 5.20 -23.46 -12.70
CA SER A 154 4.30 -22.72 -13.55
C SER A 154 2.94 -23.43 -13.56
N SER A 155 2.23 -23.37 -12.43
CA SER A 155 0.81 -23.72 -12.39
C SER A 155 0.00 -22.47 -12.70
N PRO A 156 -0.92 -22.50 -13.69
CA PRO A 156 -1.73 -21.33 -14.02
C PRO A 156 -2.61 -20.97 -12.81
N LEU A 157 -2.43 -19.76 -12.29
CA LEU A 157 -3.25 -19.14 -11.24
C LEU A 157 -4.72 -18.93 -11.65
N TRP A 158 -5.08 -19.35 -12.85
CA TRP A 158 -6.43 -19.36 -13.36
C TRP A 158 -6.88 -20.78 -13.60
N ARG A 159 -7.75 -21.29 -12.72
CA ARG A 159 -8.63 -22.41 -13.02
C ARG A 159 -10.01 -21.85 -13.32
N PRO A 160 -10.53 -22.00 -14.54
CA PRO A 160 -11.93 -21.72 -14.83
C PRO A 160 -12.80 -22.64 -13.97
N TRP A 161 -13.93 -22.13 -13.49
CA TRP A 161 -14.97 -22.95 -12.88
C TRP A 161 -15.72 -23.75 -13.95
#